data_AF-A0A4Y2SD21-F1
#
_entry.id   AF-A0A4Y2SD21-F1
#
_cell.length_a   1.000
_cell.length_b   1.000
_cell.length_c   1.000
_cell.angle_alpha   90.00
_cell.angle_beta   90.00
_cell.angle_gamma   90.00
#
_symmetry.space_group_name_H-M   'P 1'
#
loop_
_entity.id
_entity.type
_entity.pdbx_description
1 polymer ?
#
loop_
_entity_poly.entity_id
_entity_poly.type
_entity_poly.pdbx_seq_one_letter_code
_entity_poly.pdbx_strand_id
1 'polypeptide(L)'
;MYDNTTNSTGDPIWELYTGTRTPDQWYKGEVPLSLPRPFRVIFEAEINLPGESDIAIDDIALNNGTCPSIPREASKSGDCAFIVDSCGWKEMDTKTRPESPPLWGRVTGDGTVLSPEGHSSMAGVSRQDSYMMFNTASYQHAPLDKGQLISPPIPHSNFTYCLSFWTYMYSSTAGVPIGGLQVKVRRSDNTTVNLWRLDNHQASHWVHSQLQLPSHLNESDRVIIEAIKGGDTRAAIAVDDITFTTPYNCTIKPAKASVHLGDCAFDRELCGWKVVNSSAAGPKWRLPAGNTKPAIVKDHTYQVLGDGFVYMDVFSAPSPVRSTLQSSLFYGNPNITYCLSFWYLALETEEGATLQVRAHYNDTHRELWTLTRDTSLQTYFHYGQVNVTLASNFTIAFVSTVQKSGWVLDDVKFSLSPISNITTCALRPPKAMVQQTRELLRWPEVSRLFCKEIRPSVSRVSF
;
A
#
# COMPACT_ATOMS: atom_id res chain seq x y z
N MET A 1 4.71 -4.65 -28.65
CA MET A 1 3.43 -5.37 -28.93
C MET A 1 2.36 -4.37 -29.34
N TYR A 2 1.43 -4.74 -30.22
CA TYR A 2 0.32 -3.86 -30.61
C TYR A 2 -0.95 -4.18 -29.81
N ASP A 3 -1.46 -3.18 -29.10
CA ASP A 3 -2.71 -3.26 -28.36
C ASP A 3 -3.88 -2.88 -29.27
N ASN A 4 -4.72 -3.87 -29.57
CA ASN A 4 -5.90 -3.70 -30.44
C ASN A 4 -6.95 -2.76 -29.83
N THR A 5 -6.94 -2.54 -28.51
CA THR A 5 -7.94 -1.72 -27.83
C THR A 5 -7.60 -0.24 -27.83
N THR A 6 -6.30 0.09 -27.78
CA THR A 6 -5.81 1.47 -27.80
C THR A 6 -5.30 1.91 -29.17
N ASN A 7 -5.28 1.00 -30.15
CA ASN A 7 -4.70 1.20 -31.49
C ASN A 7 -3.29 1.81 -31.43
N SER A 8 -2.47 1.28 -30.53
CA SER A 8 -1.12 1.80 -30.30
C SER A 8 -0.11 0.67 -30.14
N THR A 9 1.10 0.95 -30.61
CA THR A 9 2.26 0.07 -30.43
C THR A 9 2.96 0.49 -29.14
N GLY A 10 3.01 -0.44 -28.17
CA GLY A 10 3.78 -0.25 -26.94
C GLY A 10 5.28 -0.44 -27.18
N ASP A 11 6.07 -0.24 -26.12
CA ASP A 11 7.51 -0.43 -26.17
C ASP A 11 7.88 -1.87 -26.59
N PRO A 12 9.07 -2.08 -27.20
CA PRO A 12 9.56 -3.42 -27.46
C PRO A 12 9.65 -4.22 -26.16
N ILE A 13 9.30 -5.51 -26.25
CA ILE A 13 9.40 -6.49 -25.16
C ILE A 13 10.59 -7.43 -25.33
N TRP A 14 11.14 -7.44 -26.54
CA TRP A 14 12.35 -8.16 -26.91
C TRP A 14 13.03 -7.31 -27.98
N GLU A 15 14.31 -7.02 -27.82
CA GLU A 15 15.06 -6.18 -28.76
C GLU A 15 16.53 -6.57 -28.77
N LEU A 16 17.05 -6.98 -29.93
CA LEU A 16 18.45 -7.38 -30.07
C LEU A 16 19.14 -6.49 -31.10
N TYR A 17 20.22 -5.85 -30.66
CA TYR A 17 21.09 -5.06 -31.53
C TYR A 17 22.30 -5.90 -31.96
N THR A 18 22.53 -5.99 -33.27
CA THR A 18 23.75 -6.58 -33.82
C THR A 18 24.88 -5.54 -33.77
N GLY A 19 25.90 -5.82 -32.95
CA GLY A 19 27.16 -5.07 -32.93
C GLY A 19 28.29 -5.86 -33.59
N THR A 20 29.53 -5.38 -33.52
CA THR A 20 30.76 -6.06 -34.02
C THR A 20 31.07 -7.43 -33.39
N ARG A 21 30.13 -8.02 -32.63
CA ARG A 21 30.27 -9.27 -31.86
C ARG A 21 29.16 -10.30 -32.06
N THR A 22 28.16 -10.06 -32.91
CA THR A 22 27.15 -11.07 -33.25
C THR A 22 27.50 -11.69 -34.60
N PRO A 23 28.14 -12.86 -34.65
CA PRO A 23 28.39 -13.55 -35.92
C PRO A 23 27.09 -13.89 -36.66
N ASP A 24 27.18 -14.01 -37.98
CA ASP A 24 26.07 -14.43 -38.85
C ASP A 24 25.69 -15.89 -38.58
N GLN A 25 24.79 -16.11 -37.62
CA GLN A 25 24.26 -17.42 -37.27
C GLN A 25 22.82 -17.30 -36.76
N TRP A 26 22.09 -18.42 -36.75
CA TRP A 26 20.75 -18.47 -36.16
C TRP A 26 20.81 -18.33 -34.64
N TYR A 27 20.06 -17.38 -34.11
CA TYR A 27 19.88 -17.18 -32.68
C TYR A 27 18.45 -17.54 -32.29
N LYS A 28 18.31 -18.40 -31.27
CA LYS A 28 17.00 -18.71 -30.71
C LYS A 28 16.52 -17.52 -29.87
N GLY A 29 15.41 -16.91 -30.30
CA GLY A 29 14.68 -15.89 -29.55
C GLY A 29 13.50 -16.50 -28.79
N GLU A 30 13.39 -16.23 -27.50
CA GLU A 30 12.19 -16.50 -26.72
C GLU A 30 11.89 -15.29 -25.84
N VAL A 31 10.61 -14.97 -25.66
CA VAL A 31 10.14 -13.89 -24.81
C VAL A 31 8.75 -14.23 -24.26
N PRO A 32 8.51 -14.06 -22.95
CA PRO A 32 7.19 -14.26 -22.39
C PRO A 32 6.24 -13.16 -22.88
N LEU A 33 5.07 -13.57 -23.36
CA LEU A 33 4.03 -12.65 -23.82
C LEU A 33 2.93 -12.57 -22.75
N SER A 34 2.85 -11.44 -22.05
CA SER A 34 1.83 -11.21 -21.03
C SER A 34 1.10 -9.89 -21.29
N LEU A 35 -0.07 -9.97 -21.92
CA LEU A 35 -1.02 -8.87 -21.99
C LEU A 35 -2.42 -9.37 -21.58
N PRO A 36 -3.11 -8.69 -20.66
CA PRO A 36 -4.42 -9.11 -20.18
C PRO A 36 -5.56 -8.84 -21.18
N ARG A 37 -5.25 -8.49 -22.43
CA ARG A 37 -6.20 -8.11 -23.49
C ARG A 37 -5.75 -8.66 -24.84
N PRO A 38 -6.64 -8.81 -25.84
CA PRO A 38 -6.26 -9.24 -27.17
C PRO A 38 -5.19 -8.33 -27.79
N PHE A 39 -4.07 -8.91 -28.22
CA PHE A 39 -2.92 -8.19 -28.77
C PHE A 39 -2.48 -8.79 -30.10
N ARG A 40 -1.59 -8.08 -30.81
CA ARG A 40 -0.85 -8.61 -31.96
C ARG A 40 0.64 -8.58 -31.66
N VAL A 41 1.32 -9.64 -32.07
CA VAL A 41 2.79 -9.69 -32.11
C VAL A 41 3.23 -9.05 -33.42
N ILE A 42 4.16 -8.11 -33.32
CA ILE A 42 4.76 -7.42 -34.47
C ILE A 42 6.26 -7.66 -34.37
N PHE A 43 6.85 -8.06 -35.49
CA PHE A 43 8.29 -8.08 -35.68
C PHE A 43 8.66 -6.83 -36.46
N GLU A 44 9.62 -6.07 -35.95
CA GLU A 44 10.15 -4.87 -36.57
C GLU A 44 11.66 -5.02 -36.68
N ALA A 45 12.21 -4.60 -37.81
CA ALA A 45 13.61 -4.71 -38.13
C ALA A 45 14.09 -3.35 -38.65
N GLU A 46 15.11 -2.79 -38.00
CA GLU A 46 15.73 -1.53 -38.40
C GLU A 46 17.13 -1.82 -38.96
N ILE A 47 17.41 -1.29 -40.16
CA ILE A 47 18.70 -1.46 -40.84
C ILE A 47 19.38 -0.10 -40.92
N ASN A 48 20.48 0.07 -40.18
CA ASN A 48 21.22 1.34 -40.09
C ASN A 48 22.04 1.65 -41.36
N LEU A 49 22.43 0.64 -42.13
CA LEU A 49 23.22 0.77 -43.36
C LEU A 49 22.50 0.06 -44.52
N PRO A 50 21.88 0.80 -45.44
CA PRO A 50 21.18 0.21 -46.58
C PRO A 50 22.13 -0.64 -47.43
N GLY A 51 21.85 -1.94 -47.56
CA GLY A 51 22.57 -2.86 -48.43
C GLY A 51 23.76 -3.61 -47.81
N GLU A 52 24.05 -3.42 -46.52
CA GLU A 52 25.15 -4.12 -45.83
C GLU A 52 24.67 -5.06 -44.71
N SER A 53 23.36 -5.14 -44.47
CA SER A 53 22.79 -5.95 -43.40
C SER A 53 21.40 -6.43 -43.78
N ASP A 54 21.15 -7.74 -43.60
CA ASP A 54 19.85 -8.38 -43.74
C ASP A 54 19.42 -8.98 -42.40
N ILE A 55 18.11 -9.07 -42.17
CA ILE A 55 17.52 -9.72 -40.98
C ILE A 55 16.57 -10.80 -41.47
N ALA A 56 16.77 -12.04 -40.99
CA ALA A 56 15.91 -13.18 -41.28
C ALA A 56 15.31 -13.74 -39.99
N ILE A 57 14.05 -14.15 -40.06
CA ILE A 57 13.31 -14.80 -38.97
C ILE A 57 12.72 -16.09 -39.53
N ASP A 58 12.83 -17.17 -38.78
CA ASP A 58 12.26 -18.48 -39.13
C ASP A 58 11.67 -19.16 -37.88
N ASP A 59 10.90 -20.23 -38.07
CA ASP A 59 10.36 -21.11 -37.01
C ASP A 59 9.56 -20.40 -35.90
N ILE A 60 8.61 -19.55 -36.29
CA ILE A 60 7.75 -18.82 -35.34
C ILE A 60 6.74 -19.79 -34.70
N ALA A 61 6.79 -19.92 -33.37
CA ALA A 61 5.85 -20.70 -32.59
C ALA A 61 5.31 -19.89 -31.39
N LEU A 62 4.05 -20.13 -31.05
CA LEU A 62 3.42 -19.63 -29.83
C LEU A 62 3.04 -20.83 -28.96
N ASN A 63 3.68 -20.93 -27.79
CA ASN A 63 3.45 -22.00 -26.84
C ASN A 63 2.75 -21.47 -25.59
N ASN A 64 1.89 -22.30 -24.99
CA ASN A 64 1.31 -21.99 -23.69
C ASN A 64 2.35 -22.21 -22.58
N GLY A 65 2.38 -21.30 -21.61
CA GLY A 65 3.32 -21.33 -20.48
C GLY A 65 4.23 -20.11 -20.47
N THR A 66 5.21 -20.12 -19.56
CA THR A 66 6.28 -19.11 -19.54
C THR A 66 7.50 -19.62 -20.32
N CYS A 67 8.32 -18.69 -20.77
CA CYS A 67 9.64 -18.98 -21.33
C CYS A 67 10.64 -17.93 -20.84
N PRO A 68 11.94 -18.28 -20.73
CA PRO A 68 12.95 -17.30 -20.42
C PRO A 68 13.08 -16.30 -21.57
N SER A 69 13.39 -15.05 -21.25
CA SER A 69 13.80 -14.09 -22.28
C SER A 69 15.23 -14.41 -22.73
N ILE A 70 15.39 -14.99 -23.92
CA ILE A 70 16.70 -15.32 -24.51
C ILE A 70 16.88 -14.71 -25.91
N PRO A 71 18.10 -14.28 -26.28
CA PRO A 71 19.25 -14.12 -25.39
C PRO A 71 18.97 -13.03 -24.34
N ARG A 72 19.68 -13.05 -23.19
CA ARG A 72 19.38 -12.16 -22.06
C ARG A 72 19.48 -10.69 -22.45
N GLU A 73 20.41 -10.38 -23.34
CA GLU A 73 20.65 -9.06 -23.91
C GLU A 73 19.42 -8.50 -24.63
N ALA A 74 18.51 -9.38 -25.07
CA ALA A 74 17.27 -9.00 -25.72
C ALA A 74 16.10 -8.82 -24.76
N SER A 75 16.24 -9.19 -23.49
CA SER A 75 15.17 -9.03 -22.50
C SER A 75 14.97 -7.56 -22.12
N LYS A 76 13.72 -7.15 -22.01
CA LYS A 76 13.37 -5.82 -21.49
C LYS A 76 13.87 -5.67 -20.05
N SER A 77 14.64 -4.62 -19.79
CA SER A 77 15.16 -4.35 -18.45
C SER A 77 14.03 -4.17 -17.44
N GLY A 78 14.04 -5.00 -16.38
CA GLY A 78 13.03 -5.04 -15.33
C GLY A 78 12.21 -6.33 -15.33
N ASP A 79 11.94 -6.91 -16.50
CA ASP A 79 11.17 -8.15 -16.60
C ASP A 79 11.97 -9.32 -16.03
N CYS A 80 11.32 -10.19 -15.26
CA CYS A 80 11.96 -11.37 -14.71
C CYS A 80 10.98 -12.47 -14.30
N ALA A 81 11.11 -13.63 -14.95
CA ALA A 81 10.45 -14.88 -14.56
C ALA A 81 11.28 -15.72 -13.59
N PHE A 82 12.47 -15.25 -13.18
CA PHE A 82 13.40 -15.95 -12.27
C PHE A 82 13.82 -17.38 -12.69
N ILE A 83 13.52 -17.81 -13.91
CA ILE A 83 13.82 -19.16 -14.42
C ILE A 83 15.32 -19.43 -14.51
N VAL A 84 16.11 -18.49 -15.02
CA VAL A 84 17.55 -18.68 -15.26
C VAL A 84 18.39 -18.02 -14.18
N ASP A 85 18.11 -16.76 -13.88
CA ASP A 85 18.80 -15.94 -12.89
C ASP A 85 17.83 -14.92 -12.28
N SER A 86 18.33 -13.88 -11.60
CA SER A 86 17.50 -12.81 -11.02
C SER A 86 17.25 -11.63 -11.97
N CYS A 87 17.60 -11.72 -13.25
CA CYS A 87 17.41 -10.68 -14.28
C CYS A 87 17.87 -9.27 -13.87
N GLY A 88 18.89 -9.18 -13.02
CA GLY A 88 19.41 -7.92 -12.46
C GLY A 88 18.68 -7.40 -11.22
N TRP A 89 17.57 -8.02 -10.81
CA TRP A 89 17.00 -7.81 -9.48
C TRP A 89 17.99 -8.26 -8.42
N LYS A 90 18.12 -7.47 -7.36
CA LYS A 90 19.04 -7.76 -6.26
C LYS A 90 18.44 -7.35 -4.95
N GLU A 91 18.80 -8.06 -3.89
CA GLU A 91 18.46 -7.60 -2.54
C GLU A 91 19.32 -6.38 -2.17
N MET A 92 18.69 -5.36 -1.62
CA MET A 92 19.37 -4.23 -1.02
C MET A 92 19.84 -4.60 0.39
N ASP A 93 21.05 -4.17 0.73
CA ASP A 93 21.57 -4.31 2.09
C ASP A 93 20.96 -3.22 3.00
N THR A 94 19.71 -3.45 3.43
CA THR A 94 18.98 -2.58 4.37
C THR A 94 18.74 -3.24 5.71
N LYS A 95 19.61 -4.20 6.06
CA LYS A 95 19.51 -5.01 7.26
C LYS A 95 19.63 -4.15 8.51
N THR A 96 18.71 -4.34 9.45
CA THR A 96 18.78 -3.76 10.79
C THR A 96 20.01 -4.27 11.56
N ARG A 97 20.47 -5.50 11.24
CA ARG A 97 21.62 -6.16 11.85
C ARG A 97 22.65 -6.48 10.75
N PRO A 98 23.86 -5.89 10.78
CA PRO A 98 24.84 -6.08 9.71
C PRO A 98 25.21 -7.54 9.42
N GLU A 99 25.20 -8.41 10.43
CA GLU A 99 25.58 -9.82 10.28
C GLU A 99 24.43 -10.75 9.87
N SER A 100 23.19 -10.25 9.76
CA SER A 100 22.07 -11.12 9.38
C SER A 100 22.16 -11.53 7.90
N PRO A 101 21.66 -12.72 7.52
CA PRO A 101 21.67 -13.17 6.14
C PRO A 101 20.77 -12.29 5.25
N PRO A 102 20.89 -12.41 3.91
CA PRO A 102 19.88 -11.91 2.99
C PRO A 102 18.51 -12.55 3.29
N LEU A 103 17.45 -11.77 3.20
CA LEU A 103 16.08 -12.22 3.40
C LEU A 103 15.43 -12.70 2.10
N TRP A 104 15.90 -12.26 0.94
CA TRP A 104 15.42 -12.69 -0.37
C TRP A 104 16.38 -13.72 -0.99
N GLY A 105 15.81 -14.80 -1.53
CA GLY A 105 16.57 -15.81 -2.25
C GLY A 105 15.79 -16.35 -3.43
N ARG A 106 16.49 -16.62 -4.54
CA ARG A 106 15.93 -17.38 -5.66
C ARG A 106 15.85 -18.84 -5.26
N VAL A 107 14.66 -19.43 -5.32
CA VAL A 107 14.42 -20.82 -4.92
C VAL A 107 13.70 -21.57 -6.03
N THR A 108 13.83 -22.89 -5.99
CA THR A 108 13.10 -23.83 -6.83
C THR A 108 12.22 -24.65 -5.91
N GLY A 109 10.91 -24.54 -6.06
CA GLY A 109 9.95 -25.14 -5.14
C GLY A 109 9.95 -26.67 -5.14
N ASP A 110 9.65 -27.26 -3.99
CA ASP A 110 9.46 -28.72 -3.86
C ASP A 110 7.99 -29.16 -4.02
N GLY A 111 7.07 -28.20 -4.21
CA GLY A 111 5.64 -28.42 -4.39
C GLY A 111 4.84 -28.47 -3.09
N THR A 112 5.49 -28.28 -1.93
CA THR A 112 4.79 -28.12 -0.66
C THR A 112 4.15 -26.73 -0.54
N VAL A 113 3.15 -26.58 0.33
CA VAL A 113 2.48 -25.27 0.55
C VAL A 113 3.39 -24.18 1.15
N LEU A 114 4.54 -24.55 1.72
CA LEU A 114 5.54 -23.58 2.23
C LEU A 114 6.71 -23.38 1.25
N SER A 115 6.80 -24.20 0.20
CA SER A 115 7.72 -24.06 -0.91
C SER A 115 6.98 -24.45 -2.20
N PRO A 116 6.01 -23.62 -2.62
CA PRO A 116 5.16 -23.94 -3.77
C PRO A 116 6.01 -24.12 -5.03
N GLU A 117 5.50 -24.87 -6.01
CA GLU A 117 6.07 -24.80 -7.36
C GLU A 117 6.03 -23.35 -7.87
N GLY A 118 6.95 -22.99 -8.77
CA GLY A 118 6.90 -21.67 -9.43
C GLY A 118 5.56 -21.45 -10.12
N HIS A 119 5.21 -20.19 -10.34
CA HIS A 119 3.88 -19.85 -10.84
C HIS A 119 3.63 -20.45 -12.24
N SER A 120 4.68 -20.53 -13.06
CA SER A 120 4.55 -20.89 -14.45
C SER A 120 5.09 -22.28 -14.76
N SER A 121 4.45 -22.98 -15.69
CA SER A 121 5.03 -24.19 -16.27
C SER A 121 5.95 -23.82 -17.43
N MET A 122 7.17 -24.37 -17.45
CA MET A 122 8.07 -24.25 -18.60
C MET A 122 7.54 -25.10 -19.76
N ALA A 123 7.34 -24.48 -20.92
CA ALA A 123 6.92 -25.19 -22.12
C ALA A 123 7.99 -26.20 -22.58
N GLY A 124 7.61 -27.48 -22.68
CA GLY A 124 8.43 -28.53 -23.31
C GLY A 124 9.66 -29.02 -22.53
N VAL A 125 9.85 -28.60 -21.27
CA VAL A 125 11.00 -29.03 -20.44
C VAL A 125 10.56 -29.40 -19.03
N SER A 126 11.01 -30.55 -18.52
CA SER A 126 10.83 -30.98 -17.11
C SER A 126 11.76 -30.24 -16.13
N ARG A 127 12.06 -28.97 -16.37
CA ARG A 127 12.82 -28.15 -15.43
C ARG A 127 11.86 -27.56 -14.41
N GLN A 128 12.28 -27.51 -13.15
CA GLN A 128 11.51 -26.89 -12.09
C GLN A 128 11.59 -25.36 -12.22
N ASP A 129 10.43 -24.72 -12.19
CA ASP A 129 10.30 -23.27 -12.20
C ASP A 129 10.84 -22.65 -10.90
N SER A 130 11.41 -21.45 -10.99
CA SER A 130 12.10 -20.80 -9.88
C SER A 130 11.58 -19.39 -9.69
N TYR A 131 11.55 -18.94 -8.45
CA TYR A 131 10.95 -17.66 -8.04
C TYR A 131 11.76 -17.02 -6.92
N MET A 132 11.41 -15.78 -6.56
CA MET A 132 12.02 -15.10 -5.41
C MET A 132 11.20 -15.34 -4.15
N MET A 133 11.82 -15.91 -3.13
CA MET A 133 11.21 -16.18 -1.83
C MET A 133 11.84 -15.32 -0.74
N PHE A 134 10.98 -14.76 0.11
CA PHE A 134 11.36 -14.07 1.33
C PHE A 134 11.40 -15.05 2.51
N ASN A 135 12.52 -15.11 3.20
CA ASN A 135 12.80 -16.05 4.27
C ASN A 135 12.15 -15.62 5.60
N THR A 136 10.88 -15.98 5.77
CA THR A 136 10.12 -15.78 7.02
C THR A 136 10.67 -16.60 8.19
N ALA A 137 11.38 -17.70 7.91
CA ALA A 137 11.84 -18.67 8.90
C ALA A 137 13.17 -18.27 9.60
N SER A 138 13.85 -17.22 9.13
CA SER A 138 15.14 -16.84 9.69
C SER A 138 15.02 -16.25 11.10
N TYR A 139 15.52 -16.98 12.10
CA TYR A 139 15.59 -16.53 13.50
C TYR A 139 16.59 -15.40 13.74
N GLN A 140 17.48 -15.12 12.78
CA GLN A 140 18.44 -14.03 12.87
C GLN A 140 17.79 -12.65 12.64
N HIS A 141 16.58 -12.64 12.06
CA HIS A 141 15.78 -11.45 11.83
C HIS A 141 14.64 -11.34 12.84
N ALA A 142 14.47 -10.13 13.36
CA ALA A 142 13.37 -9.78 14.24
C ALA A 142 12.09 -9.51 13.43
N PRO A 143 10.90 -9.61 14.04
CA PRO A 143 9.69 -9.04 13.45
C PRO A 143 9.91 -7.56 13.06
N LEU A 144 9.25 -7.12 11.99
CA LEU A 144 9.39 -5.81 11.34
C LEU A 144 10.74 -5.56 10.65
N ASP A 145 11.66 -6.54 10.62
CA ASP A 145 12.80 -6.47 9.69
C ASP A 145 12.29 -6.52 8.24
N LYS A 146 12.94 -5.75 7.38
CA LYS A 146 12.55 -5.57 5.99
C LYS A 146 13.61 -6.17 5.07
N GLY A 147 13.15 -6.92 4.06
CA GLY A 147 13.99 -7.31 2.92
C GLY A 147 13.51 -6.57 1.68
N GLN A 148 14.41 -5.93 0.95
CA GLN A 148 14.06 -5.13 -0.23
C GLN A 148 14.71 -5.71 -1.48
N LEU A 149 13.89 -6.18 -2.43
CA LEU A 149 14.33 -6.56 -3.76
C LEU A 149 14.21 -5.33 -4.68
N ILE A 150 15.33 -4.84 -5.22
CA ILE A 150 15.36 -3.68 -6.10
C ILE A 150 15.56 -4.08 -7.56
N SER A 151 14.80 -3.43 -8.44
CA SER A 151 14.86 -3.65 -9.89
C SER A 151 16.19 -3.18 -10.49
N PRO A 152 16.57 -3.67 -11.69
CA PRO A 152 17.49 -2.94 -12.56
C PRO A 152 16.88 -1.58 -13.01
N PRO A 153 17.65 -0.71 -13.70
CA PRO A 153 17.11 0.50 -14.30
C PRO A 153 15.94 0.17 -15.23
N ILE A 154 14.81 0.86 -15.06
CA ILE A 154 13.67 0.71 -15.97
C ILE A 154 13.87 1.72 -17.11
N PRO A 155 13.77 1.30 -18.38
CA PRO A 155 13.91 2.23 -19.50
C PRO A 155 12.89 3.37 -19.44
N HIS A 156 13.23 4.51 -20.01
CA HIS A 156 12.26 5.58 -20.19
C HIS A 156 11.16 5.13 -21.17
N SER A 157 9.91 5.46 -20.87
CA SER A 157 8.78 5.24 -21.77
C SER A 157 7.91 6.49 -21.86
N ASN A 158 7.33 6.70 -23.05
CA ASN A 158 6.30 7.72 -23.27
C ASN A 158 4.94 7.29 -22.70
N PHE A 159 4.81 6.03 -22.28
CA PHE A 159 3.61 5.49 -21.67
C PHE A 159 3.80 5.29 -20.18
N THR A 160 2.68 5.15 -19.46
CA THR A 160 2.76 4.70 -18.08
C THR A 160 2.88 3.19 -18.05
N TYR A 161 3.85 2.68 -17.29
CA TYR A 161 4.02 1.25 -17.11
C TYR A 161 2.90 0.67 -16.24
N CYS A 162 2.37 -0.46 -16.68
CA CYS A 162 1.70 -1.39 -15.81
C CYS A 162 2.67 -2.46 -15.34
N LEU A 163 2.89 -2.51 -14.03
CA LEU A 163 3.66 -3.56 -13.37
C LEU A 163 2.72 -4.72 -13.00
N SER A 164 3.03 -5.91 -13.48
CA SER A 164 2.34 -7.16 -13.17
C SER A 164 3.33 -8.17 -12.60
N PHE A 165 2.89 -8.96 -11.62
CA PHE A 165 3.70 -10.00 -10.98
C PHE A 165 2.77 -10.98 -10.26
N TRP A 166 3.28 -12.16 -9.93
CA TRP A 166 2.56 -13.14 -9.14
C TRP A 166 3.06 -13.11 -7.70
N THR A 167 2.13 -13.25 -6.75
CA THR A 167 2.41 -13.20 -5.31
C THR A 167 1.93 -14.47 -4.64
N TYR A 168 2.77 -15.03 -3.78
CA TYR A 168 2.40 -16.12 -2.88
C TYR A 168 2.57 -15.64 -1.44
N MET A 169 1.50 -15.64 -0.66
CA MET A 169 1.53 -15.22 0.75
C MET A 169 0.63 -16.16 1.56
N TYR A 170 1.25 -17.15 2.17
CA TYR A 170 0.56 -18.24 2.86
C TYR A 170 1.14 -18.47 4.27
N SER A 171 0.27 -18.90 5.19
CA SER A 171 0.63 -19.35 6.53
C SER A 171 0.05 -20.73 6.76
N SER A 172 0.86 -21.62 7.34
CA SER A 172 0.39 -22.89 7.88
C SER A 172 -0.17 -22.78 9.31
N THR A 173 -0.04 -21.61 9.95
CA THR A 173 -0.47 -21.36 11.33
C THR A 173 -1.66 -20.39 11.35
N ALA A 174 -2.84 -20.87 11.71
CA ALA A 174 -4.02 -20.02 11.81
C ALA A 174 -3.82 -18.88 12.82
N GLY A 175 -4.12 -17.64 12.40
CA GLY A 175 -4.13 -16.46 13.27
C GLY A 175 -2.75 -15.89 13.64
N VAL A 176 -1.65 -16.42 13.10
CA VAL A 176 -0.31 -15.84 13.33
C VAL A 176 0.07 -14.96 12.14
N PRO A 177 0.44 -13.69 12.38
CA PRO A 177 0.84 -12.78 11.31
C PRO A 177 2.14 -13.21 10.63
N ILE A 178 2.13 -13.22 9.30
CA ILE A 178 3.30 -13.62 8.48
C ILE A 178 4.14 -12.43 8.04
N GLY A 179 3.59 -11.22 8.15
CA GLY A 179 4.22 -10.00 7.69
C GLY A 179 3.52 -9.40 6.47
N GLY A 180 4.22 -8.55 5.73
CA GLY A 180 3.65 -7.82 4.60
C GLY A 180 4.52 -7.87 3.35
N LEU A 181 3.92 -7.52 2.22
CA LEU A 181 4.58 -7.35 0.94
C LEU A 181 4.11 -6.02 0.34
N GLN A 182 5.03 -5.18 -0.10
CA GLN A 182 4.70 -3.89 -0.69
C GLN A 182 5.56 -3.53 -1.89
N VAL A 183 4.98 -2.79 -2.83
CA VAL A 183 5.67 -2.28 -4.00
C VAL A 183 5.84 -0.77 -3.87
N LYS A 184 7.09 -0.34 -3.93
CA LYS A 184 7.52 1.04 -3.79
C LYS A 184 8.24 1.48 -5.07
N VAL A 185 8.17 2.77 -5.37
CA VAL A 185 9.06 3.42 -6.36
C VAL A 185 9.99 4.36 -5.61
N ARG A 186 11.29 4.13 -5.79
CA ARG A 186 12.34 5.05 -5.33
C ARG A 186 12.72 5.98 -6.48
N ARG A 187 12.56 7.28 -6.25
CA ARG A 187 12.88 8.33 -7.20
C ARG A 187 14.36 8.73 -7.15
N SER A 188 14.80 9.46 -8.17
CA SER A 188 16.14 10.05 -8.29
C SER A 188 16.60 10.86 -7.07
N ASP A 189 15.68 11.54 -6.38
CA ASP A 189 15.91 12.31 -5.16
C ASP A 189 15.92 11.45 -3.88
N ASN A 190 15.93 10.12 -4.04
CA ASN A 190 15.87 9.11 -3.00
C ASN A 190 14.53 9.09 -2.23
N THR A 191 13.52 9.86 -2.65
CA THR A 191 12.18 9.74 -2.09
C THR A 191 11.56 8.41 -2.51
N THR A 192 10.79 7.80 -1.61
CA THR A 192 10.16 6.50 -1.86
C THR A 192 8.66 6.63 -1.68
N VAL A 193 7.90 6.20 -2.69
CA VAL A 193 6.44 6.23 -2.68
C VAL A 193 5.92 4.80 -2.67
N ASN A 194 5.07 4.47 -1.71
CA ASN A 194 4.38 3.18 -1.67
C ASN A 194 3.16 3.21 -2.59
N LEU A 195 3.00 2.19 -3.42
CA LEU A 195 1.97 2.13 -4.45
C LEU A 195 1.01 0.95 -4.28
N TRP A 196 1.45 -0.08 -3.55
CA TRP A 196 0.71 -1.34 -3.40
C TRP A 196 1.18 -2.04 -2.13
N ARG A 197 0.26 -2.62 -1.35
CA ARG A 197 0.61 -3.36 -0.14
C ARG A 197 -0.39 -4.47 0.18
N LEU A 198 0.11 -5.66 0.47
CA LEU A 198 -0.65 -6.73 1.10
C LEU A 198 -0.06 -7.09 2.46
N ASP A 199 -0.96 -7.39 3.39
CA ASP A 199 -0.60 -7.76 4.76
C ASP A 199 -1.17 -9.14 5.09
N ASN A 200 -0.34 -9.96 5.73
CA ASN A 200 -0.64 -11.29 6.24
C ASN A 200 -1.07 -12.31 5.16
N HIS A 201 -1.68 -13.41 5.59
CA HIS A 201 -2.13 -14.49 4.72
C HIS A 201 -3.08 -13.98 3.63
N GLN A 202 -2.84 -14.39 2.38
CA GLN A 202 -3.65 -14.03 1.23
C GLN A 202 -4.43 -15.23 0.69
N ALA A 203 -3.70 -16.25 0.25
CA ALA A 203 -4.23 -17.47 -0.33
C ALA A 203 -3.16 -18.57 -0.32
N SER A 204 -3.58 -19.83 -0.50
CA SER A 204 -2.68 -20.99 -0.63
C SER A 204 -2.24 -21.26 -2.08
N HIS A 205 -2.40 -20.29 -2.97
CA HIS A 205 -2.03 -20.35 -4.40
C HIS A 205 -1.48 -18.99 -4.84
N TRP A 206 -0.80 -18.97 -5.98
CA TRP A 206 -0.29 -17.75 -6.61
C TRP A 206 -1.44 -16.80 -6.97
N VAL A 207 -1.33 -15.55 -6.53
CA VAL A 207 -2.30 -14.49 -6.78
C VAL A 207 -1.69 -13.46 -7.72
N HIS A 208 -2.36 -13.23 -8.85
CA HIS A 208 -1.95 -12.19 -9.80
C HIS A 208 -2.10 -10.80 -9.17
N SER A 209 -0.97 -10.09 -9.11
CA SER A 209 -0.84 -8.75 -8.55
C SER A 209 -0.47 -7.77 -9.64
N GLN A 210 -1.00 -6.55 -9.53
CA GLN A 210 -0.88 -5.56 -10.58
C GLN A 210 -1.02 -4.15 -10.01
N LEU A 211 -0.25 -3.21 -10.54
CA LEU A 211 -0.40 -1.78 -10.28
C LEU A 211 0.15 -0.94 -11.42
N GLN A 212 -0.36 0.28 -11.55
CA GLN A 212 0.18 1.28 -12.44
C GLN A 212 1.32 2.02 -11.75
N LEU A 213 2.47 2.15 -12.43
CA LEU A 213 3.58 2.97 -11.95
C LEU A 213 3.31 4.46 -12.21
N PRO A 214 3.99 5.39 -11.51
CA PRO A 214 3.89 6.80 -11.84
C PRO A 214 4.34 7.09 -13.28
N SER A 215 3.72 8.08 -13.92
CA SER A 215 4.20 8.59 -15.21
C SER A 215 5.59 9.23 -15.07
N HIS A 216 6.32 9.31 -16.19
CA HIS A 216 7.65 9.92 -16.27
C HIS A 216 8.64 9.33 -15.26
N LEU A 217 8.88 8.02 -15.34
CA LEU A 217 9.98 7.39 -14.61
C LEU A 217 11.31 7.80 -15.27
N ASN A 218 12.29 8.19 -14.44
CA ASN A 218 13.64 8.47 -14.90
C ASN A 218 14.48 7.18 -14.88
N GLU A 219 15.57 7.13 -15.66
CA GLU A 219 16.50 5.98 -15.67
C GLU A 219 17.15 5.70 -14.31
N SER A 220 17.17 6.66 -13.39
CA SER A 220 17.63 6.51 -12.01
C SER A 220 16.56 5.98 -11.05
N ASP A 221 15.29 6.00 -11.45
CA ASP A 221 14.19 5.51 -10.63
C ASP A 221 14.21 3.99 -10.59
N ARG A 222 13.75 3.42 -9.48
CA ARG A 222 13.78 1.97 -9.25
C ARG A 222 12.48 1.51 -8.64
N VAL A 223 12.00 0.34 -9.06
CA VAL A 223 10.95 -0.37 -8.35
C VAL A 223 11.58 -1.20 -7.25
N ILE A 224 10.97 -1.17 -6.07
CA ILE A 224 11.38 -1.94 -4.90
C ILE A 224 10.20 -2.79 -4.48
N ILE A 225 10.39 -4.11 -4.42
CA ILE A 225 9.49 -5.05 -3.77
C ILE A 225 10.04 -5.29 -2.37
N GLU A 226 9.35 -4.79 -1.36
CA GLU A 226 9.76 -4.90 0.04
C GLU A 226 8.85 -5.89 0.77
N ALA A 227 9.45 -6.89 1.40
CA ALA A 227 8.75 -7.76 2.34
C ALA A 227 9.10 -7.35 3.77
N ILE A 228 8.11 -7.39 4.65
CA ILE A 228 8.21 -7.09 6.07
C ILE A 228 8.02 -8.40 6.81
N LYS A 229 8.93 -8.75 7.72
CA LYS A 229 8.86 -10.00 8.49
C LYS A 229 7.79 -9.90 9.59
N GLY A 230 6.86 -10.85 9.62
CA GLY A 230 5.93 -11.02 10.73
C GLY A 230 6.47 -11.89 11.87
N GLY A 231 5.56 -12.37 12.72
CA GLY A 231 5.86 -13.25 13.84
C GLY A 231 5.94 -14.74 13.47
N ASP A 232 5.23 -15.17 12.42
CA ASP A 232 5.22 -16.57 11.98
C ASP A 232 6.51 -16.94 11.22
N THR A 233 7.10 -18.08 11.60
CA THR A 233 8.25 -18.67 10.89
C THR A 233 7.83 -19.82 9.97
N ARG A 234 6.54 -20.20 9.94
CA ARG A 234 5.99 -21.27 9.10
C ARG A 234 5.06 -20.71 8.04
N ALA A 235 5.60 -19.77 7.28
CA ALA A 235 4.90 -19.01 6.27
C ALA A 235 5.75 -18.86 5.01
N ALA A 236 5.11 -18.65 3.87
CA ALA A 236 5.78 -18.34 2.62
C ALA A 236 5.34 -16.95 2.14
N ILE A 237 6.30 -16.10 1.82
CA ILE A 237 6.11 -14.86 1.07
C ILE A 237 7.02 -14.97 -0.15
N ALA A 238 6.46 -14.89 -1.35
CA ALA A 238 7.22 -15.02 -2.59
C ALA A 238 6.61 -14.17 -3.71
N VAL A 239 7.46 -13.82 -4.68
CA VAL A 239 7.09 -13.13 -5.90
C VAL A 239 7.68 -13.82 -7.12
N ASP A 240 6.96 -13.77 -8.23
CA ASP A 240 7.33 -14.42 -9.47
C ASP A 240 6.84 -13.64 -10.69
N ASP A 241 7.37 -13.97 -11.88
CA ASP A 241 6.86 -13.50 -13.18
C ASP A 241 6.62 -11.98 -13.26
N ILE A 242 7.65 -11.20 -12.92
CA ILE A 242 7.60 -9.73 -12.94
C ILE A 242 7.64 -9.23 -14.39
N THR A 243 6.69 -8.38 -14.76
CA THR A 243 6.54 -7.84 -16.12
C THR A 243 6.14 -6.35 -16.12
N PHE A 244 6.74 -5.58 -17.02
CA PHE A 244 6.46 -4.16 -17.24
C PHE A 244 5.83 -3.96 -18.62
N THR A 245 4.52 -3.75 -18.65
CA THR A 245 3.75 -3.65 -19.89
C THR A 245 3.34 -2.21 -20.20
N THR A 246 3.40 -1.84 -21.48
CA THR A 246 2.92 -0.57 -22.05
C THR A 246 2.16 -0.88 -23.34
N PRO A 247 1.22 -0.03 -23.79
CA PRO A 247 0.73 1.21 -23.19
C PRO A 247 -0.51 0.99 -22.28
N TYR A 248 -0.69 -0.23 -21.79
CA TYR A 248 -1.86 -0.67 -21.05
C TYR A 248 -2.02 0.07 -19.70
N ASN A 249 -3.09 0.86 -19.57
CA ASN A 249 -3.51 1.41 -18.28
C ASN A 249 -4.19 0.32 -17.44
N CYS A 250 -3.62 0.02 -16.27
CA CYS A 250 -4.08 -1.07 -15.42
C CYS A 250 -4.56 -0.62 -14.05
N THR A 251 -5.41 -1.44 -13.46
CA THR A 251 -5.96 -1.19 -12.13
C THR A 251 -5.23 -2.02 -11.08
N ILE A 252 -5.25 -1.56 -9.83
CA ILE A 252 -4.62 -2.25 -8.73
C ILE A 252 -5.30 -3.61 -8.49
N LYS A 253 -4.50 -4.68 -8.46
CA LYS A 253 -4.93 -6.03 -8.11
C LYS A 253 -4.01 -6.65 -7.05
N PRO A 254 -4.58 -7.37 -6.06
CA PRO A 254 -6.01 -7.39 -5.73
C PRO A 254 -6.47 -6.00 -5.23
N ALA A 255 -7.77 -5.70 -5.28
CA ALA A 255 -8.28 -4.36 -4.92
C ALA A 255 -7.91 -3.92 -3.49
N LYS A 256 -7.82 -4.88 -2.56
CA LYS A 256 -7.41 -4.66 -1.16
C LYS A 256 -5.94 -4.22 -1.01
N ALA A 257 -5.14 -4.35 -2.06
CA ALA A 257 -3.75 -3.91 -2.06
C ALA A 257 -3.56 -2.43 -2.37
N SER A 258 -4.66 -1.71 -2.64
CA SER A 258 -4.62 -0.27 -2.90
C SER A 258 -4.07 0.50 -1.70
N VAL A 259 -3.18 1.44 -2.00
CA VAL A 259 -2.58 2.37 -1.04
C VAL A 259 -2.98 3.78 -1.44
N HIS A 260 -3.37 4.59 -0.47
CA HIS A 260 -3.70 6.00 -0.67
C HIS A 260 -2.75 6.91 0.08
N LEU A 261 -2.69 8.18 -0.34
CA LEU A 261 -1.91 9.19 0.37
C LEU A 261 -2.37 9.27 1.83
N GLY A 262 -1.43 9.24 2.76
CA GLY A 262 -1.70 9.28 4.20
C GLY A 262 -1.90 7.92 4.86
N ASP A 263 -2.00 6.83 4.09
CA ASP A 263 -2.00 5.48 4.66
C ASP A 263 -0.71 5.22 5.44
N CYS A 264 -0.84 4.67 6.65
CA CYS A 264 0.31 4.31 7.48
C CYS A 264 -0.03 3.19 8.46
N ALA A 265 0.73 2.10 8.37
CA ALA A 265 0.73 1.00 9.34
C ALA A 265 1.81 1.17 10.42
N PHE A 266 2.57 2.27 10.39
CA PHE A 266 3.59 2.60 11.39
C PHE A 266 4.65 1.50 11.69
N ASP A 267 4.88 0.56 10.76
CA ASP A 267 5.76 -0.60 10.96
C ASP A 267 7.14 -0.22 11.55
N ARG A 268 7.78 0.81 10.98
CA ARG A 268 9.10 1.33 11.38
C ARG A 268 9.23 2.84 11.14
N GLU A 269 8.20 3.50 10.66
CA GLU A 269 8.25 4.87 10.16
C GLU A 269 6.90 5.57 10.27
N LEU A 270 6.90 6.91 10.28
CA LEU A 270 5.66 7.70 10.36
C LEU A 270 4.98 7.93 9.00
N CYS A 271 5.43 7.28 7.91
CA CYS A 271 4.85 7.41 6.56
C CYS A 271 4.59 8.87 6.09
N GLY A 272 5.46 9.81 6.46
CA GLY A 272 5.32 11.24 6.15
C GLY A 272 4.46 12.04 7.13
N TRP A 273 3.80 11.39 8.09
CA TRP A 273 3.17 12.07 9.23
C TRP A 273 4.23 12.75 10.10
N LYS A 274 3.91 13.95 10.56
CA LYS A 274 4.81 14.82 11.33
C LYS A 274 4.20 15.17 12.67
N VAL A 275 5.04 15.16 13.70
CA VAL A 275 4.64 15.59 15.04
C VAL A 275 4.77 17.10 15.11
N VAL A 276 3.66 17.79 15.37
CA VAL A 276 3.58 19.25 15.43
C VAL A 276 2.89 19.69 16.72
N ASN A 277 3.04 20.97 17.07
CA ASN A 277 2.43 21.58 18.25
C ASN A 277 2.68 20.76 19.53
N SER A 278 3.93 20.32 19.73
CA SER A 278 4.38 19.58 20.91
C SER A 278 5.43 20.39 21.66
N SER A 279 5.38 20.36 22.99
CA SER A 279 6.41 20.98 23.83
C SER A 279 7.69 20.14 23.81
N ALA A 280 8.85 20.78 23.76
CA ALA A 280 10.15 20.09 23.70
C ALA A 280 10.37 19.09 24.86
N ALA A 281 9.86 19.41 26.06
CA ALA A 281 10.00 18.60 27.27
C ALA A 281 8.72 17.81 27.65
N GLY A 282 7.67 17.83 26.83
CA GLY A 282 6.39 17.18 27.14
C GLY A 282 6.07 16.01 26.22
N PRO A 283 4.96 15.29 26.52
CA PRO A 283 4.58 14.10 25.79
C PRO A 283 4.31 14.43 24.32
N LYS A 284 4.71 13.51 23.44
CA LYS A 284 4.57 13.65 21.99
C LYS A 284 4.26 12.30 21.34
N TRP A 285 3.72 12.36 20.13
CA TRP A 285 3.52 11.17 19.32
C TRP A 285 4.90 10.64 18.90
N ARG A 286 5.11 9.35 19.01
CA ARG A 286 6.36 8.69 18.57
C ARG A 286 6.14 7.22 18.30
N LEU A 287 7.05 6.65 17.51
CA LEU A 287 7.19 5.20 17.40
C LEU A 287 7.80 4.64 18.68
N PRO A 288 7.45 3.41 19.08
CA PRO A 288 8.18 2.67 20.09
C PRO A 288 9.68 2.58 19.75
N ALA A 289 10.54 2.68 20.77
CA ALA A 289 11.97 2.57 20.60
C ALA A 289 12.55 1.68 21.70
N GLY A 290 12.77 0.40 21.39
CA GLY A 290 13.35 -0.56 22.33
C GLY A 290 12.48 -0.82 23.57
N ASN A 291 13.10 -0.91 24.75
CA ASN A 291 12.44 -1.24 26.03
C ASN A 291 11.52 -0.14 26.59
N THR A 292 11.20 0.91 25.83
CA THR A 292 10.31 1.99 26.30
C THR A 292 8.85 1.54 26.34
N LYS A 293 8.07 2.05 27.30
CA LYS A 293 6.62 1.85 27.35
C LYS A 293 5.95 2.41 26.08
N PRO A 294 4.91 1.77 25.53
CA PRO A 294 4.22 0.61 26.10
C PRO A 294 4.71 -0.72 25.51
N ALA A 295 5.75 -1.31 26.12
CA ALA A 295 6.36 -2.58 25.70
C ALA A 295 5.41 -3.79 25.70
N ILE A 296 4.25 -3.69 26.37
CA ILE A 296 3.25 -4.75 26.45
C ILE A 296 2.18 -4.68 25.36
N VAL A 297 2.08 -3.55 24.65
CA VAL A 297 1.09 -3.39 23.57
C VAL A 297 1.60 -4.14 22.36
N LYS A 298 0.73 -4.98 21.78
CA LYS A 298 1.01 -5.64 20.51
C LYS A 298 0.53 -4.73 19.38
N ASP A 299 1.33 -4.52 18.35
CA ASP A 299 0.88 -3.90 17.10
C ASP A 299 -0.37 -4.61 16.55
N HIS A 300 -1.23 -3.87 15.86
CA HIS A 300 -2.47 -4.40 15.36
C HIS A 300 -2.26 -5.31 14.13
N THR A 301 -1.38 -4.90 13.20
CA THR A 301 -1.15 -5.56 11.91
C THR A 301 -0.43 -6.90 12.05
N TYR A 302 0.69 -6.93 12.78
CA TYR A 302 1.57 -8.09 12.89
C TYR A 302 1.69 -8.67 14.31
N GLN A 303 0.94 -8.13 15.27
CA GLN A 303 0.92 -8.59 16.66
C GLN A 303 2.29 -8.54 17.34
N VAL A 304 3.16 -7.62 16.89
CA VAL A 304 4.52 -7.45 17.41
C VAL A 304 4.47 -6.69 18.73
N LEU A 305 5.10 -7.23 19.78
CA LEU A 305 5.13 -6.58 21.09
C LEU A 305 6.03 -5.35 21.09
N GLY A 306 5.46 -4.22 21.50
CA GLY A 306 6.18 -2.98 21.79
C GLY A 306 6.78 -2.30 20.56
N ASP A 307 6.28 -2.59 19.36
CA ASP A 307 6.77 -2.03 18.09
C ASP A 307 5.65 -2.08 17.04
N GLY A 308 5.82 -1.41 15.89
CA GLY A 308 4.87 -1.48 14.77
C GLY A 308 3.61 -0.62 14.90
N PHE A 309 3.59 0.37 15.78
CA PHE A 309 2.48 1.31 15.94
C PHE A 309 3.02 2.71 16.28
N VAL A 310 2.17 3.73 16.32
CA VAL A 310 2.52 5.05 16.88
C VAL A 310 1.75 5.28 18.17
N TYR A 311 2.40 5.85 19.18
CA TYR A 311 1.73 6.15 20.44
C TYR A 311 2.07 7.53 20.97
N MET A 312 1.18 8.03 21.80
CA MET A 312 1.34 9.24 22.58
C MET A 312 1.85 8.87 23.97
N ASP A 313 2.95 9.47 24.38
CA ASP A 313 3.59 9.20 25.67
C ASP A 313 2.61 9.30 26.85
N VAL A 314 2.58 8.24 27.68
CA VAL A 314 1.91 8.27 28.98
C VAL A 314 2.75 9.13 29.91
N PHE A 315 2.25 10.31 30.22
CA PHE A 315 2.92 11.27 31.07
C PHE A 315 1.96 11.75 32.13
N SER A 316 2.41 11.83 33.38
CA SER A 316 1.64 12.42 34.49
C SER A 316 1.97 13.91 34.60
N ALA A 317 1.11 14.77 34.04
CA ALA A 317 1.24 16.22 34.13
C ALA A 317 0.20 16.85 35.07
N PRO A 318 0.51 17.97 35.73
CA PRO A 318 -0.46 18.72 36.52
C PRO A 318 -1.59 19.30 35.67
N SER A 319 -1.36 19.53 34.38
CA SER A 319 -2.36 20.02 33.41
C SER A 319 -2.35 19.20 32.11
N PRO A 320 -3.48 19.08 31.40
CA PRO A 320 -3.52 18.39 30.11
C PRO A 320 -2.52 18.98 29.10
N VAL A 321 -1.68 18.14 28.51
CA VAL A 321 -0.74 18.52 27.44
C VAL A 321 -1.25 18.01 26.11
N ARG A 322 -1.10 18.81 25.06
CA ARG A 322 -1.55 18.50 23.72
C ARG A 322 -0.38 18.20 22.79
N SER A 323 -0.57 17.24 21.90
CA SER A 323 0.33 16.97 20.78
C SER A 323 -0.47 16.58 19.55
N THR A 324 0.07 16.87 18.37
CA THR A 324 -0.61 16.64 17.09
C THR A 324 0.27 15.81 16.17
N LEU A 325 -0.28 14.72 15.63
CA LEU A 325 0.30 13.98 14.53
C LEU A 325 -0.42 14.39 13.25
N GLN A 326 0.27 15.10 12.36
CA GLN A 326 -0.29 15.73 11.16
C GLN A 326 0.20 15.05 9.89
N SER A 327 -0.72 14.78 8.96
CA SER A 327 -0.44 14.16 7.68
C SER A 327 0.27 15.11 6.72
N SER A 328 0.71 14.56 5.59
CA SER A 328 1.02 15.34 4.39
C SER A 328 -0.22 16.07 3.85
N LEU A 329 0.01 17.03 2.94
CA LEU A 329 -1.05 17.82 2.29
C LEU A 329 -1.88 16.96 1.35
N PHE A 330 -3.20 17.02 1.51
CA PHE A 330 -4.18 16.51 0.56
C PHE A 330 -4.69 17.63 -0.33
N TYR A 331 -4.87 17.34 -1.61
CA TYR A 331 -5.50 18.24 -2.55
C TYR A 331 -7.03 18.11 -2.43
N GLY A 332 -7.70 19.22 -2.12
CA GLY A 332 -9.14 19.25 -1.87
C GLY A 332 -9.94 19.01 -3.14
N ASN A 333 -11.03 18.25 -3.04
CA ASN A 333 -11.98 18.03 -4.12
C ASN A 333 -13.38 17.75 -3.53
N PRO A 334 -14.39 18.60 -3.78
CA PRO A 334 -15.73 18.43 -3.20
C PRO A 334 -16.45 17.16 -3.68
N ASN A 335 -16.02 16.58 -4.81
CA ASN A 335 -16.60 15.36 -5.37
C ASN A 335 -15.95 14.08 -4.83
N ILE A 336 -14.88 14.20 -4.05
CA ILE A 336 -14.17 13.08 -3.46
C ILE A 336 -14.44 13.06 -1.96
N THR A 337 -15.01 11.95 -1.49
CA THR A 337 -15.15 11.68 -0.06
C THR A 337 -14.24 10.51 0.30
N TYR A 338 -13.30 10.77 1.20
CA TYR A 338 -12.48 9.73 1.79
C TYR A 338 -13.18 9.18 3.02
N CYS A 339 -13.14 7.86 3.15
CA CYS A 339 -13.35 7.21 4.41
C CYS A 339 -12.01 7.00 5.09
N LEU A 340 -11.77 7.77 6.15
CA LEU A 340 -10.63 7.59 7.03
C LEU A 340 -11.00 6.51 8.06
N SER A 341 -10.22 5.45 8.10
CA SER A 341 -10.26 4.44 9.15
C SER A 341 -8.90 4.31 9.84
N PHE A 342 -8.92 3.88 11.09
CA PHE A 342 -7.73 3.69 11.91
C PHE A 342 -8.04 2.78 13.08
N TRP A 343 -7.02 2.11 13.60
CA TRP A 343 -7.11 1.38 14.85
C TRP A 343 -6.54 2.22 15.98
N TYR A 344 -7.19 2.18 17.13
CA TYR A 344 -6.73 2.93 18.30
C TYR A 344 -6.88 2.11 19.58
N LEU A 345 -5.97 2.33 20.52
CA LEU A 345 -6.00 1.74 21.85
C LEU A 345 -5.73 2.81 22.88
N ALA A 346 -6.48 2.81 23.97
CA ALA A 346 -6.30 3.75 25.06
C ALA A 346 -5.40 3.12 26.13
N LEU A 347 -4.32 3.81 26.52
CA LEU A 347 -3.36 3.37 27.54
C LEU A 347 -3.81 3.80 28.95
N GLU A 348 -3.34 3.09 29.97
CA GLU A 348 -3.73 3.28 31.39
C GLU A 348 -5.25 3.16 31.61
N THR A 349 -5.77 3.47 32.81
CA THR A 349 -7.21 3.40 33.10
C THR A 349 -7.84 4.75 33.46
N GLU A 350 -7.04 5.79 33.65
CA GLU A 350 -7.53 7.11 34.09
C GLU A 350 -8.35 7.83 33.00
N GLU A 351 -9.44 8.48 33.39
CA GLU A 351 -10.36 9.16 32.47
C GLU A 351 -9.86 10.55 32.03
N GLY A 352 -10.46 11.09 30.98
CA GLY A 352 -10.29 12.50 30.58
C GLY A 352 -9.25 12.78 29.49
N ALA A 353 -8.43 11.79 29.09
CA ALA A 353 -7.61 11.93 27.89
C ALA A 353 -8.51 11.96 26.64
N THR A 354 -8.20 12.80 25.66
CA THR A 354 -8.98 12.89 24.41
C THR A 354 -8.14 12.49 23.22
N LEU A 355 -8.78 11.87 22.23
CA LEU A 355 -8.26 11.63 20.90
C LEU A 355 -9.23 12.25 19.90
N GLN A 356 -8.71 13.04 18.98
CA GLN A 356 -9.51 13.75 17.99
C GLN A 356 -8.90 13.64 16.60
N VAL A 357 -9.74 13.57 15.59
CA VAL A 357 -9.38 13.76 14.19
C VAL A 357 -9.87 15.14 13.77
N ARG A 358 -8.94 15.98 13.32
CA ARG A 358 -9.22 17.31 12.79
C ARG A 358 -8.73 17.41 11.36
N ALA A 359 -9.47 18.13 10.53
CA ALA A 359 -8.97 18.57 9.23
C ALA A 359 -8.61 20.05 9.31
N HIS A 360 -7.37 20.38 8.97
CA HIS A 360 -6.85 21.73 8.94
C HIS A 360 -6.85 22.26 7.51
N TYR A 361 -7.42 23.45 7.29
CA TYR A 361 -7.52 24.12 5.98
C TYR A 361 -7.69 25.63 6.17
N ASN A 362 -7.12 26.44 5.28
CA ASN A 362 -7.21 27.91 5.30
C ASN A 362 -6.97 28.54 6.68
N ASP A 363 -5.91 28.11 7.39
CA ASP A 363 -5.57 28.52 8.76
C ASP A 363 -6.66 28.26 9.84
N THR A 364 -7.67 27.48 9.50
CA THR A 364 -8.73 27.02 10.39
C THR A 364 -8.72 25.50 10.51
N HIS A 365 -9.60 24.95 11.35
CA HIS A 365 -9.78 23.51 11.44
C HIS A 365 -11.25 23.14 11.64
N ARG A 366 -11.62 21.96 11.14
CA ARG A 366 -12.89 21.29 11.41
C ARG A 366 -12.63 20.04 12.22
N GLU A 367 -13.35 19.89 13.32
CA GLU A 367 -13.35 18.65 14.10
C GLU A 367 -14.24 17.61 13.40
N LEU A 368 -13.66 16.45 13.10
CA LEU A 368 -14.34 15.38 12.36
C LEU A 368 -14.76 14.24 13.27
N TRP A 369 -13.93 13.92 14.27
CA TRP A 369 -14.12 12.80 15.18
C TRP A 369 -13.49 13.15 16.52
N THR A 370 -14.18 12.89 17.62
CA THR A 370 -13.64 13.05 18.97
C THR A 370 -14.10 11.91 19.86
N LEU A 371 -13.15 11.38 20.63
CA LEU A 371 -13.41 10.42 21.70
C LEU A 371 -12.67 10.84 22.96
N THR A 372 -13.39 10.85 24.08
CA THR A 372 -12.82 11.02 25.42
C THR A 372 -12.73 9.66 26.09
N ARG A 373 -11.59 9.41 26.73
CA ARG A 373 -11.38 8.19 27.51
C ARG A 373 -12.31 8.16 28.71
N ASP A 374 -13.06 7.07 28.81
CA ASP A 374 -13.97 6.70 29.89
C ASP A 374 -13.61 5.30 30.43
N THR A 375 -14.21 4.91 31.55
CA THR A 375 -14.09 3.57 32.16
C THR A 375 -14.60 2.42 31.29
N SER A 376 -15.39 2.66 30.25
CA SER A 376 -15.90 1.62 29.35
C SER A 376 -14.89 1.21 28.25
N LEU A 377 -13.87 2.03 28.00
CA LEU A 377 -12.85 1.77 26.99
C LEU A 377 -11.84 0.74 27.48
N GLN A 378 -11.97 -0.46 26.92
CA GLN A 378 -11.11 -1.60 27.18
C GLN A 378 -9.72 -1.42 26.53
N THR A 379 -8.70 -2.08 27.09
CA THR A 379 -7.30 -1.98 26.68
C THR A 379 -6.95 -2.94 25.52
N TYR A 380 -7.76 -2.92 24.48
CA TYR A 380 -7.50 -3.59 23.20
C TYR A 380 -7.76 -2.61 22.04
N PHE A 381 -7.40 -2.97 20.82
CA PHE A 381 -7.61 -2.10 19.65
C PHE A 381 -9.09 -1.99 19.28
N HIS A 382 -9.56 -0.75 19.24
CA HIS A 382 -10.88 -0.38 18.75
C HIS A 382 -10.76 0.23 17.36
N TYR A 383 -11.83 0.13 16.60
CA TYR A 383 -11.87 0.61 15.22
C TYR A 383 -12.53 1.99 15.14
N GLY A 384 -11.77 2.95 14.62
CA GLY A 384 -12.18 4.32 14.35
C GLY A 384 -12.50 4.52 12.87
N GLN A 385 -13.57 5.26 12.57
CA GLN A 385 -13.94 5.57 11.18
C GLN A 385 -14.69 6.90 11.08
N VAL A 386 -14.37 7.70 10.07
CA VAL A 386 -15.00 9.01 9.82
C VAL A 386 -14.90 9.42 8.34
N ASN A 387 -15.90 10.17 7.85
CA ASN A 387 -15.83 10.77 6.51
C ASN A 387 -15.00 12.05 6.49
N VAL A 388 -14.27 12.22 5.41
CA VAL A 388 -13.50 13.43 5.11
C VAL A 388 -13.87 13.93 3.72
N THR A 389 -14.51 15.10 3.67
CA THR A 389 -14.89 15.78 2.42
C THR A 389 -14.59 17.26 2.56
N LEU A 390 -13.64 17.77 1.76
CA LEU A 390 -13.19 19.16 1.79
C LEU A 390 -12.86 19.64 0.38
N ALA A 391 -13.32 20.85 0.05
CA ALA A 391 -13.06 21.48 -1.24
C ALA A 391 -11.68 22.15 -1.31
N SER A 392 -11.22 22.76 -0.20
CA SER A 392 -9.88 23.35 -0.08
C SER A 392 -8.84 22.29 0.25
N ASN A 393 -7.57 22.54 -0.11
CA ASN A 393 -6.46 21.70 0.32
C ASN A 393 -6.41 21.63 1.85
N PHE A 394 -6.11 20.45 2.37
CA PHE A 394 -6.20 20.19 3.80
C PHE A 394 -5.15 19.19 4.28
N THR A 395 -4.90 19.17 5.58
CA THR A 395 -4.15 18.10 6.26
C THR A 395 -5.02 17.47 7.33
N ILE A 396 -4.86 16.18 7.56
CA ILE A 396 -5.51 15.46 8.66
C ILE A 396 -4.57 15.45 9.86
N ALA A 397 -5.14 15.64 11.04
CA ALA A 397 -4.41 15.73 12.29
C ALA A 397 -5.07 14.84 13.34
N PHE A 398 -4.31 13.90 13.89
CA PHE A 398 -4.64 13.22 15.13
C PHE A 398 -4.14 14.08 16.29
N VAL A 399 -5.09 14.67 17.01
CA VAL A 399 -4.82 15.51 18.16
C VAL A 399 -5.14 14.71 19.41
N SER A 400 -4.18 14.65 20.34
CA SER A 400 -4.43 14.05 21.64
C SER A 400 -4.13 15.01 22.78
N THR A 401 -4.97 14.99 23.81
CA THR A 401 -4.68 15.58 25.12
C THR A 401 -4.40 14.47 26.12
N VAL A 402 -3.22 14.49 26.71
CA VAL A 402 -2.80 13.52 27.73
C VAL A 402 -2.52 14.24 29.04
N GLN A 403 -3.02 13.69 30.13
CA GLN A 403 -2.73 14.14 31.49
C GLN A 403 -2.17 12.99 32.34
N LYS A 404 -2.77 11.80 32.22
CA LYS A 404 -2.34 10.57 32.92
C LYS A 404 -2.64 9.27 32.15
N SER A 405 -3.21 9.39 30.95
CA SER A 405 -3.51 8.30 30.03
C SER A 405 -2.97 8.70 28.64
N GLY A 406 -2.65 7.71 27.81
CA GLY A 406 -2.14 7.90 26.46
C GLY A 406 -3.00 7.20 25.41
N TRP A 407 -2.64 7.38 24.15
CA TRP A 407 -3.31 6.74 23.02
C TRP A 407 -2.30 6.08 22.12
N VAL A 408 -2.66 4.93 21.58
CA VAL A 408 -1.95 4.22 20.52
C VAL A 408 -2.82 4.34 19.28
N LEU A 409 -2.17 4.59 18.14
CA LEU A 409 -2.78 4.56 16.81
C LEU A 409 -2.02 3.56 15.96
N ASP A 410 -2.77 2.89 15.11
CA ASP A 410 -2.23 1.96 14.15
C ASP A 410 -3.12 1.90 12.89
N ASP A 411 -2.58 1.37 11.80
CA ASP A 411 -3.34 1.04 10.59
C ASP A 411 -4.25 2.17 10.09
N VAL A 412 -3.69 3.38 9.94
CA VAL A 412 -4.38 4.52 9.35
C VAL A 412 -4.56 4.28 7.86
N LYS A 413 -5.80 4.31 7.38
CA LYS A 413 -6.16 4.05 5.98
C LYS A 413 -7.16 5.08 5.47
N PHE A 414 -6.95 5.53 4.24
CA PHE A 414 -7.90 6.31 3.46
C PHE A 414 -8.42 5.41 2.35
N SER A 415 -9.75 5.27 2.28
CA SER A 415 -10.41 4.57 1.17
C SER A 415 -11.37 5.52 0.48
N LEU A 416 -11.48 5.42 -0.85
CA LEU A 416 -12.49 6.17 -1.58
C LEU A 416 -13.87 5.57 -1.31
N SER A 417 -14.83 6.42 -0.92
CA SER A 417 -16.21 5.96 -0.81
C SER A 417 -16.77 5.65 -2.20
N PRO A 418 -17.45 4.51 -2.43
CA PRO A 418 -18.00 4.17 -3.74
C PRO A 418 -18.96 5.25 -4.23
N ILE A 419 -18.81 5.72 -5.47
CA ILE A 419 -19.72 6.69 -6.08
C ILE A 419 -21.03 5.98 -6.44
N SER A 420 -21.89 5.75 -5.45
CA SER A 420 -23.29 5.36 -5.66
C SER A 420 -24.15 6.07 -4.63
N ASN A 421 -25.21 6.73 -5.10
CA ASN A 421 -26.07 7.71 -4.42
C ASN A 421 -26.38 7.43 -2.93
N ILE A 422 -25.49 7.88 -2.03
CA ILE A 422 -25.46 7.75 -0.56
C ILE A 422 -24.52 6.63 -0.10
N THR A 423 -23.24 6.98 0.03
CA THR A 423 -22.22 6.18 0.71
C THR A 423 -21.36 7.13 1.53
N THR A 424 -21.91 7.59 2.65
CA THR A 424 -21.11 8.10 3.75
C THR A 424 -20.63 6.89 4.53
N CYS A 425 -19.33 6.78 4.78
CA CYS A 425 -18.83 5.73 5.63
C CYS A 425 -19.24 6.04 7.09
N ALA A 426 -19.69 5.02 7.83
CA ALA A 426 -20.31 5.23 9.13
C ALA A 426 -19.28 5.78 10.15
N LEU A 427 -19.72 6.72 10.98
CA LEU A 427 -18.93 7.19 12.12
C LEU A 427 -18.77 6.04 13.11
N ARG A 428 -17.52 5.66 13.42
CA ARG A 428 -17.21 4.60 14.39
C ARG A 428 -16.17 5.06 15.40
N PRO A 429 -16.34 4.74 16.70
CA PRO A 429 -17.55 4.14 17.28
C PRO A 429 -18.71 5.16 17.25
N PRO A 430 -19.98 4.72 17.39
CA PRO A 430 -21.13 5.63 17.39
C PRO A 430 -21.10 6.69 18.49
N LYS A 431 -20.39 6.42 19.60
CA LYS A 431 -20.18 7.37 20.70
C LYS A 431 -19.18 8.47 20.39
N ALA A 432 -18.45 8.39 19.27
CA ALA A 432 -17.59 9.48 18.84
C ALA A 432 -18.45 10.69 18.50
N MET A 433 -18.01 11.87 18.95
CA MET A 433 -18.73 13.12 18.68
C MET A 433 -18.19 13.75 17.40
N VAL A 434 -19.09 14.31 16.59
CA VAL A 434 -18.77 15.26 15.52
C VAL A 434 -19.34 16.60 15.96
N GLN A 435 -18.51 17.61 16.18
CA GLN A 435 -19.03 18.94 16.43
C GLN A 435 -19.59 19.48 15.11
N GLN A 436 -20.90 19.32 14.88
CA GLN A 436 -21.57 20.07 13.83
C GLN A 436 -21.46 21.55 14.20
N THR A 437 -20.75 22.32 13.40
CA THR A 437 -20.82 23.78 13.43
C THR A 437 -22.30 24.14 13.26
N ARG A 438 -22.96 24.54 14.36
CA ARG A 438 -24.24 25.23 14.27
C ARG A 438 -23.94 26.54 13.54
N GLU A 439 -24.13 26.56 12.23
CA GLU A 439 -24.49 27.81 11.57
C GLU A 439 -25.75 28.29 12.26
N LEU A 440 -25.60 29.30 13.10
CA LEU A 440 -26.71 30.06 13.65
C LEU A 440 -27.44 30.68 12.44
N LEU A 441 -28.43 29.97 11.92
CA LEU A 441 -29.51 30.56 11.16
C LEU A 441 -30.16 31.60 12.09
N ARG A 442 -29.68 32.84 12.00
CA ARG A 442 -30.38 34.01 12.51
C ARG A 442 -31.66 34.10 11.69
N TRP A 443 -32.75 33.59 12.26
CA TRP A 443 -34.08 33.99 11.84
C TRP A 443 -34.23 35.49 12.18
N PRO A 444 -34.60 36.35 11.22
CA PRO A 444 -34.88 37.74 11.53
C PRO A 444 -36.12 37.78 12.44
N GLU A 445 -36.02 38.56 13.52
CA GLU A 445 -37.12 38.89 14.40
C GLU A 445 -38.31 39.39 13.58
N VAL A 446 -39.41 38.62 13.59
CA VAL A 446 -40.73 39.15 13.21
C VAL A 446 -41.53 39.32 14.49
N SER A 447 -41.81 40.57 14.79
CA SER A 447 -42.56 41.01 15.95
C SER A 447 -44.02 40.51 15.91
N ARG A 448 -44.44 39.92 17.05
CA ARG A 448 -45.78 39.87 17.66
C ARG A 448 -47.04 39.92 16.76
N LEU A 449 -47.89 38.90 16.91
CA LEU A 449 -49.36 39.06 17.03
C LEU A 449 -49.96 37.94 17.90
N PHE A 450 -50.78 38.32 18.88
CA PHE A 450 -51.54 37.46 19.81
C PHE A 450 -52.90 37.04 19.21
N CYS A 451 -53.43 35.93 19.75
CA CYS A 451 -54.84 35.44 19.87
C CYS A 451 -54.99 34.00 19.35
N LYS A 452 -55.80 33.09 19.90
CA LYS A 452 -56.65 32.96 21.09
C LYS A 452 -57.17 31.51 21.03
N GLU A 453 -57.12 30.75 22.12
CA GLU A 453 -57.70 29.40 22.18
C GLU A 453 -59.23 29.45 21.99
N ILE A 454 -59.76 28.58 21.12
CA ILE A 454 -61.19 28.27 21.02
C ILE A 454 -61.36 26.81 21.44
N ARG A 455 -62.04 26.59 22.58
CA ARG A 455 -62.49 25.26 23.02
C ARG A 455 -63.78 24.88 22.29
N PRO A 456 -64.02 23.60 21.93
CA PRO A 456 -65.31 23.16 21.43
C PRO A 456 -66.30 22.87 22.57
N SER A 457 -67.48 23.48 22.51
CA SER A 457 -68.64 23.16 23.33
C SER A 457 -69.40 21.97 22.74
N VAL A 458 -69.65 20.95 23.54
CA VAL A 458 -70.53 19.81 23.22
C VAL A 458 -71.96 20.18 23.60
N SER A 459 -72.88 20.15 22.64
CA SER A 459 -74.33 20.19 22.89
C SER A 459 -74.97 18.89 22.41
N ARG A 460 -75.59 18.17 23.35
CA ARG A 460 -76.55 17.08 23.10
C ARG A 460 -77.82 17.65 22.48
N VAL A 461 -78.38 16.96 21.49
CA VAL A 461 -79.82 16.99 21.21
C VAL A 461 -80.27 15.54 21.10
N SER A 462 -81.26 15.19 21.91
CA SER A 462 -82.02 13.95 21.87
C SER A 462 -83.44 14.29 21.44
N PHE A 463 -83.91 13.64 20.38
CA PHE A 463 -85.23 12.99 20.27
C PHE A 463 -85.13 11.92 19.19
#